data_AF-A0A2V9ZN93-F1
#
_entry.id   AF-A0A2V9ZN93-F1
#
_cell.length_a   1.000
_cell.length_b   1.000
_cell.length_c   1.000
_cell.angle_alpha   90.00
_cell.angle_beta   90.00
_cell.angle_gamma   90.00
#
_symmetry.space_group_name_H-M   'P 1'
#
loop_
_entity.id
_entity.type
_entity.pdbx_description
1 polymer ?
#
loop_
_entity_poly.entity_id
_entity_poly.type
_entity_poly.pdbx_seq_one_letter_code
_entity_poly.pdbx_strand_id
1 'polypeptide(L)'
;MDLHRPVPANRIDPETGNLCEFCRHFDPAFATRKTLDQMVVGRENNTAWGHLTEEGHVRHRLIELRSRLRQPTTEQEASAA
;
A
#
# COMPACT_ATOMS: atom_id res chain seq x y z
N MET A 1 24.20 -14.83 3.07
CA MET A 1 22.77 -15.18 3.20
C MET A 1 22.03 -14.03 2.55
N ASP A 2 21.93 -14.07 1.23
CA ASP A 2 21.44 -12.96 0.42
C ASP A 2 19.95 -13.18 0.11
N LEU A 3 19.11 -12.53 0.91
CA LEU A 3 17.64 -12.61 0.88
C LEU A 3 17.00 -11.55 -0.05
N HIS A 4 17.62 -11.28 -1.19
CA HIS A 4 16.98 -10.50 -2.26
C HIS A 4 16.89 -11.35 -3.52
N ARG A 5 15.86 -12.20 -3.58
CA ARG A 5 15.45 -12.79 -4.85
C ARG A 5 14.60 -11.73 -5.59
N PRO A 6 15.09 -11.11 -6.68
CA PRO A 6 14.23 -10.28 -7.49
C PRO A 6 13.13 -11.19 -8.06
N VAL A 7 11.87 -10.87 -7.74
CA VAL A 7 10.73 -11.53 -8.36
C VAL A 7 10.78 -11.15 -9.85
N PRO A 8 10.89 -12.11 -10.78
CA PRO A 8 10.96 -11.78 -12.19
C PRO A 8 9.66 -11.08 -12.60
N ALA A 9 9.78 -9.87 -13.14
CA ALA A 9 8.67 -9.01 -13.59
C ALA A 9 7.76 -9.67 -14.65
N ASN A 10 8.14 -10.85 -15.16
CA ASN A 10 7.49 -11.55 -16.26
C ASN A 10 6.52 -12.67 -15.81
N ARG A 11 6.05 -12.64 -14.56
CA ARG A 11 5.08 -13.62 -14.00
C ARG A 11 3.80 -12.98 -13.47
N ILE A 12 3.60 -11.68 -13.67
CA ILE A 12 2.38 -11.02 -13.22
C ILE A 12 1.40 -11.05 -14.37
N ASP A 13 0.53 -12.05 -14.36
CA ASP A 13 -0.61 -12.09 -15.26
C ASP A 13 -1.51 -10.90 -14.92
N PRO A 14 -1.85 -10.01 -15.88
CA PRO A 14 -2.81 -8.93 -15.64
C PRO A 14 -4.18 -9.45 -15.18
N GLU A 15 -4.48 -10.74 -15.40
CA GLU A 15 -5.66 -11.44 -14.86
C GLU A 15 -5.56 -11.76 -13.35
N THR A 16 -4.36 -11.74 -12.76
CA THR A 16 -4.12 -12.04 -11.32
C THR A 16 -3.91 -10.79 -10.45
N GLY A 17 -3.62 -9.65 -11.07
CA GLY A 17 -3.43 -8.40 -10.37
C GLY A 17 -4.77 -7.73 -10.06
N ASN A 18 -5.08 -7.55 -8.78
CA ASN A 18 -6.30 -6.84 -8.36
C ASN A 18 -5.97 -5.37 -8.09
N LEU A 19 -6.96 -4.49 -8.20
CA LEU A 19 -6.82 -3.12 -7.71
C LEU A 19 -6.69 -3.12 -6.19
N CYS A 20 -5.74 -2.35 -5.65
CA CYS A 20 -5.60 -2.19 -4.21
C CYS A 20 -6.83 -1.48 -3.64
N GLU A 21 -7.70 -2.21 -2.94
CA GLU A 21 -8.95 -1.66 -2.38
C GLU A 21 -8.68 -0.61 -1.30
N PHE A 22 -7.59 -0.78 -0.54
CA PHE A 22 -7.14 0.21 0.45
C PHE A 22 -6.80 1.54 -0.23
N CYS A 23 -5.90 1.52 -1.22
CA CYS A 23 -5.54 2.74 -1.95
C CYS A 23 -6.75 3.34 -2.66
N ARG A 24 -7.65 2.52 -3.23
CA ARG A 24 -8.89 2.99 -3.85
C ARG A 24 -9.79 3.74 -2.86
N HIS A 25 -9.83 3.32 -1.59
CA HIS A 25 -10.66 3.95 -0.58
C HIS A 25 -10.05 5.26 -0.04
N PHE A 26 -8.73 5.29 0.16
CA PHE A 26 -8.06 6.38 0.87
C PHE A 26 -7.28 7.37 -0.01
N ASP A 27 -6.98 7.02 -1.26
CA ASP A 27 -6.34 7.94 -2.21
C ASP A 27 -7.35 8.51 -3.21
N PRO A 28 -7.69 9.81 -3.12
CA PRO A 28 -8.56 10.45 -4.10
C PRO A 28 -7.97 10.47 -5.52
N ALA A 29 -6.64 10.38 -5.65
CA ALA A 29 -5.97 10.36 -6.95
C ALA A 29 -5.81 8.94 -7.54
N PHE A 30 -6.36 7.91 -6.89
CA PHE A 30 -6.10 6.51 -7.24
C PHE A 30 -6.41 6.20 -8.72
N ALA A 31 -7.58 6.63 -9.20
CA ALA A 31 -8.03 6.39 -10.57
C ALA A 31 -7.15 7.08 -11.63
N THR A 32 -6.40 8.13 -11.24
CA THR A 32 -5.50 8.87 -12.13
C THR A 32 -4.06 8.36 -12.12
N ARG A 33 -3.74 7.38 -11.27
CA ARG A 33 -2.41 6.76 -11.25
C ARG A 33 -2.16 5.92 -12.49
N LYS A 34 -0.90 5.61 -12.77
CA LYS A 34 -0.56 4.56 -13.74
C LYS A 34 -1.22 3.26 -13.32
N THR A 35 -1.78 2.51 -14.27
CA THR A 35 -2.51 1.26 -14.00
C THR A 35 -1.72 0.30 -13.11
N LEU A 36 -0.41 0.13 -13.35
CA LEU A 36 0.43 -0.76 -12.54
C LEU A 36 0.61 -0.28 -11.09
N ASP A 37 0.62 1.03 -10.84
CA ASP A 37 0.69 1.58 -9.48
C ASP A 37 -0.60 1.35 -8.67
N GLN A 38 -1.69 1.01 -9.36
CA GLN A 38 -2.98 0.72 -8.75
C GLN A 38 -3.10 -0.76 -8.34
N MET A 39 -2.26 -1.63 -8.91
CA MET A 39 -2.43 -3.08 -8.82
C MET A 39 -1.59 -3.72 -7.71
N VAL A 40 -2.10 -4.83 -7.18
CA VAL A 40 -1.43 -5.71 -6.19
C VAL A 40 -1.45 -7.17 -6.64
N VAL A 41 -0.46 -7.94 -6.22
CA VAL A 41 -0.37 -9.39 -6.47
C VAL A 41 -1.41 -10.13 -5.63
N GLY A 42 -2.50 -10.60 -6.24
CA GLY A 42 -3.53 -11.38 -5.56
C GLY A 42 -4.51 -10.56 -4.72
N ARG A 43 -5.66 -11.15 -4.38
CA ARG A 43 -6.83 -10.44 -3.82
C ARG A 43 -6.69 -10.09 -2.33
N GLU A 44 -5.91 -10.88 -1.58
CA GLU A 44 -5.74 -10.69 -0.12
C GLU A 44 -4.60 -9.72 0.23
N ASN A 45 -3.82 -9.29 -0.77
CA ASN A 45 -2.61 -8.49 -0.56
C ASN A 45 -2.83 -7.00 -0.79
N ASN A 46 -3.88 -6.42 -0.19
CA ASN A 46 -4.12 -4.97 -0.13
C ASN A 46 -3.12 -4.28 0.84
N THR A 47 -1.84 -4.60 0.72
CA THR A 47 -0.75 -4.10 1.57
C THR A 47 0.31 -3.42 0.70
N ALA A 48 1.16 -2.59 1.31
CA ALA A 48 2.26 -1.94 0.59
C ALA A 48 3.14 -2.95 -0.17
N TRP A 49 3.41 -4.11 0.43
CA TRP A 49 4.23 -5.17 -0.18
C TRP A 49 3.52 -5.94 -1.30
N GLY A 50 2.20 -5.84 -1.38
CA GLY A 50 1.43 -6.44 -2.46
C GLY A 50 1.57 -5.68 -3.79
N HIS A 51 1.97 -4.41 -3.77
CA HIS A 51 1.98 -3.59 -4.98
C HIS A 51 2.99 -4.07 -6.03
N LEU A 52 2.57 -3.99 -7.30
CA LEU A 52 3.39 -4.41 -8.45
C LEU A 52 4.56 -3.45 -8.72
N THR A 53 4.48 -2.22 -8.24
CA THR A 53 5.47 -1.17 -8.46
C THR A 53 5.93 -0.55 -7.14
N GLU A 54 7.17 -0.07 -7.13
CA GLU A 54 7.73 0.68 -6.01
C GLU A 54 6.92 1.96 -5.73
N GLU A 55 6.47 2.65 -6.78
CA GLU A 55 5.60 3.83 -6.65
C GLU A 55 4.26 3.49 -5.96
N GLY A 56 3.64 2.37 -6.31
CA GLY A 56 2.44 1.86 -5.63
C GLY A 56 2.71 1.58 -4.15
N HIS A 57 3.82 0.90 -3.85
CA HIS A 57 4.28 0.62 -2.49
C HIS A 57 4.47 1.88 -1.66
N VAL A 58 5.25 2.85 -2.16
CA VAL A 58 5.56 4.10 -1.45
C VAL A 58 4.29 4.89 -1.19
N ARG A 59 3.42 5.06 -2.20
CA ARG A 59 2.16 5.80 -2.01
C ARG A 59 1.23 5.11 -1.02
N HIS A 60 1.13 3.78 -1.04
CA HIS A 60 0.38 3.03 -0.04
C HIS A 60 0.89 3.35 1.37
N ARG A 61 2.21 3.29 1.58
CA ARG A 61 2.82 3.57 2.89
C ARG A 61 2.58 5.00 3.37
N LEU A 62 2.65 5.98 2.46
CA LEU A 62 2.34 7.38 2.78
C LEU A 62 0.89 7.56 3.22
N ILE A 63 -0.04 6.84 2.61
CA ILE A 63 -1.46 6.85 3.01
C ILE A 63 -1.62 6.22 4.39
N GLU A 64 -1.02 5.06 4.65
CA GLU A 64 -1.04 4.42 5.98
C GLU A 64 -0.52 5.36 7.07
N LEU A 65 0.62 6.04 6.80
CA LEU A 65 1.20 7.00 7.74
C LEU A 65 0.27 8.18 7.98
N ARG A 66 -0.31 8.76 6.92
CA ARG A 66 -1.28 9.86 7.04
C ARG A 66 -2.50 9.44 7.85
N SER A 67 -3.00 8.21 7.67
CA SER A 67 -4.14 7.71 8.44
C SER A 67 -3.82 7.55 9.93
N ARG A 68 -2.61 7.10 10.27
CA ARG A 68 -2.15 7.00 11.66
C ARG A 68 -1.93 8.37 12.31
N LEU A 69 -1.36 9.33 11.58
CA LEU A 69 -1.14 10.69 12.07
C LEU A 69 -2.44 11.47 12.31
N ARG A 70 -3.55 11.07 11.68
CA ARG A 70 -4.89 11.65 11.92
C ARG A 70 -5.60 11.06 13.14
N GLN A 71 -5.08 9.99 13.74
CA GLN A 71 -5.58 9.51 15.01
C GLN A 71 -4.92 10.34 16.13
N PRO A 72 -5.67 11.13 16.91
CA PRO A 72 -5.10 11.76 18.09
C PRO A 72 -4.65 10.65 19.03
N THR A 73 -3.38 10.64 19.39
CA THR A 73 -2.84 9.78 20.45
C THR A 73 -3.47 10.21 21.77
N THR A 74 -4.61 9.62 22.13
CA THR A 74 -5.26 9.80 23.45
C THR A 74 -4.53 9.04 24.57
N GLU A 75 -3.19 9.09 24.59
CA GLU A 75 -2.36 8.37 25.56
C GLU A 75 -1.21 9.25 26.12
N GLN A 76 -1.44 10.55 26.34
CA GLN A 76 -0.46 11.39 27.05
C GLN A 76 -1.00 12.30 28.18
N GLU A 77 -2.28 12.22 28.59
CA GLU A 77 -2.84 13.11 29.66
C GLU A 77 -3.44 12.37 30.88
N ALA A 78 -2.95 11.18 31.25
CA ALA A 78 -3.44 10.47 32.45
C ALA A 78 -2.33 10.04 33.44
N SER A 79 -1.22 10.77 33.51
CA SER A 79 -0.19 10.56 34.56
C SER A 79 0.48 11.86 35.00
N ALA A 80 -0.34 12.88 35.25
CA ALA A 80 0.08 14.10 35.94
C ALA A 80 -1.15 14.79 36.57
N ALA A 81 -1.83 14.10 37.49
CA ALA A 81 -2.78 14.69 38.43
C ALA A 81 -2.70 13.93 39.75
#